data_AF-A0A1J8Q843-F1
#
_entry.id   AF-A0A1J8Q843-F1
#
_cell.length_a   1.000
_cell.length_b   1.000
_cell.length_c   1.000
_cell.angle_alpha   90.00
_cell.angle_beta   90.00
_cell.angle_gamma   90.00
#
_symmetry.space_group_name_H-M   'P 1'
#
loop_
_entity.id
_entity.type
_entity.pdbx_description
1 polymer ?
#
loop_
_entity_poly.entity_id
_entity_poly.type
_entity_poly.pdbx_seq_one_letter_code
_entity_poly.pdbx_strand_id
1 'polypeptide(L)'
;AGNYLLTSLLQIYFRLKRDFISVKAVTLASSPLRTPPQRCQPHTMRPLTEEESKAVFTKLANYIGKNLIHLIDRKDEPYCFRLHKDRVYYVSESSMRMSISVARPNFVSVGTCFGKFSKSGKFKLHVTALDHIAQYAKYKVWIKSNGEMPFLYGNHVVKAHLGRITEDTPEHQGVVVFSMNDGFGVTARSTIDTRKLDPTAIIVFHQADVGEYLRDEETLF
;
A
#
# COMPACT_ATOMS: atom_id res chain seq x y z
N ALA A 1 -28.30 13.91 -4.39
CA ALA A 1 -26.97 14.39 -3.95
C ALA A 1 -25.81 13.54 -4.51
N GLY A 2 -25.88 13.05 -5.76
CA GLY A 2 -24.95 12.06 -6.31
C GLY A 2 -23.94 12.55 -7.38
N ASN A 3 -23.99 13.82 -7.79
CA ASN A 3 -23.24 14.30 -8.97
C ASN A 3 -22.00 15.17 -8.66
N TYR A 4 -21.70 15.46 -7.39
CA TYR A 4 -20.57 16.33 -7.00
C TYR A 4 -19.24 15.58 -6.78
N LEU A 5 -19.27 14.26 -6.58
CA LEU A 5 -18.07 13.43 -6.42
C LEU A 5 -17.46 13.00 -7.76
N LEU A 6 -18.30 12.79 -8.79
CA LEU A 6 -17.82 12.42 -10.12
C LEU A 6 -17.11 13.60 -10.82
N THR A 7 -17.63 14.81 -10.61
CA THR A 7 -17.07 16.04 -11.19
C THR A 7 -15.73 16.40 -10.57
N SER A 8 -15.56 16.25 -9.25
CA SER A 8 -14.27 16.47 -8.57
C SER A 8 -13.20 15.44 -8.95
N LEU A 9 -13.56 14.15 -9.10
CA LEU A 9 -12.65 13.12 -9.60
C LEU A 9 -12.27 13.31 -11.08
N LEU A 10 -13.21 13.73 -11.94
CA LEU A 10 -12.90 14.07 -13.34
C LEU A 10 -12.01 15.31 -13.46
N GLN A 11 -12.16 16.30 -12.57
CA GLN A 11 -11.38 17.54 -12.62
C GLN A 11 -9.93 17.31 -12.18
N ILE A 12 -9.70 16.37 -11.26
CA ILE A 12 -8.35 15.86 -10.91
C ILE A 12 -7.75 15.10 -12.12
N TYR A 13 -8.53 14.25 -12.79
CA TYR A 13 -8.10 13.51 -13.98
C TYR A 13 -7.70 14.44 -15.15
N PHE A 14 -8.48 15.49 -15.41
CA PHE A 14 -8.17 16.46 -16.46
C PHE A 14 -6.96 17.34 -16.13
N ARG A 15 -6.71 17.65 -14.84
CA ARG A 15 -5.54 18.42 -14.43
C ARG A 15 -4.24 17.61 -14.61
N LEU A 16 -4.25 16.33 -14.27
CA LEU A 16 -3.13 15.39 -14.55
C LEU A 16 -2.85 15.19 -16.05
N LYS A 17 -3.88 15.29 -16.91
CA LYS A 17 -3.75 15.11 -18.36
C LYS A 17 -3.07 16.31 -19.05
N ARG A 18 -3.19 17.51 -18.49
CA ARG A 18 -2.64 18.75 -19.06
C ARG A 18 -1.11 18.84 -18.92
N ASP A 19 -0.56 18.31 -17.84
CA ASP A 19 0.89 18.25 -17.62
C ASP A 19 1.57 17.14 -18.45
N PHE A 20 0.80 16.17 -18.94
CA PHE A 20 1.30 15.03 -19.73
C PHE A 20 1.65 15.40 -21.19
N ILE A 21 1.10 16.49 -21.72
CA ILE A 21 1.27 16.89 -23.13
C ILE A 21 2.56 17.70 -23.35
N SER A 22 3.09 18.36 -22.32
CA SER A 22 4.24 19.26 -22.48
C SER A 22 5.61 18.55 -22.59
N VAL A 23 5.69 17.24 -22.33
CA VAL A 23 6.97 16.49 -22.32
C VAL A 23 7.25 15.77 -23.65
N LYS A 24 6.32 15.79 -24.61
CA LYS A 24 6.47 15.07 -25.89
C LYS A 24 7.24 15.80 -26.99
N ALA A 25 7.81 16.97 -26.71
CA ALA A 25 8.41 17.83 -27.72
C ALA A 25 9.93 17.99 -27.60
N VAL A 26 10.69 16.94 -27.26
CA VAL A 26 12.14 16.96 -27.51
C VAL A 26 12.60 15.57 -27.96
N THR A 27 13.29 15.55 -29.10
CA THR A 27 14.14 14.48 -29.69
C THR A 27 13.51 13.59 -30.78
N LEU A 28 13.63 14.06 -32.02
CA LEU A 28 13.69 13.25 -33.24
C LEU A 28 15.16 12.97 -33.62
N ALA A 29 15.35 11.85 -34.33
CA ALA A 29 16.55 11.38 -35.07
C ALA A 29 17.54 10.48 -34.31
N SER A 30 17.54 9.15 -34.58
CA SER A 30 18.37 8.52 -35.63
C SER A 30 18.46 6.97 -35.52
N SER A 31 18.21 6.30 -36.65
CA SER A 31 18.64 4.96 -37.12
C SER A 31 17.96 3.66 -36.62
N PRO A 32 17.72 2.65 -37.53
CA PRO A 32 17.06 1.39 -37.21
C PRO A 32 18.04 0.21 -37.09
N LEU A 33 18.02 -0.51 -35.97
CA LEU A 33 18.60 -1.86 -35.88
C LEU A 33 17.63 -2.82 -35.19
N ARG A 34 17.58 -4.02 -35.77
CA ARG A 34 16.57 -5.07 -35.65
C ARG A 34 16.97 -6.06 -34.54
N THR A 35 16.08 -6.31 -33.57
CA THR A 35 16.01 -7.58 -32.81
C THR A 35 14.55 -7.94 -32.50
N PRO A 36 14.10 -9.19 -32.73
CA PRO A 36 12.79 -9.68 -32.30
C PRO A 36 12.90 -10.55 -31.03
N PRO A 37 11.77 -11.07 -30.52
CA PRO A 37 11.10 -10.61 -29.31
C PRO A 37 11.74 -11.19 -28.04
N GLN A 38 12.12 -10.31 -27.12
CA GLN A 38 12.06 -10.62 -25.70
C GLN A 38 10.94 -9.78 -25.11
N ARG A 39 10.15 -10.38 -24.22
CA ARG A 39 9.06 -9.75 -23.47
C ARG A 39 9.67 -8.77 -22.45
N CYS A 40 10.42 -7.78 -22.95
CA CYS A 40 11.06 -6.73 -22.17
C CYS A 40 9.96 -5.76 -21.78
N GLN A 41 9.32 -6.04 -20.63
CA GLN A 41 8.44 -5.04 -20.04
C GLN A 41 9.27 -3.78 -19.81
N PRO A 42 8.80 -2.60 -20.23
CA PRO A 42 9.54 -1.37 -20.03
C PRO A 42 9.49 -1.06 -18.53
N HIS A 43 10.53 -1.47 -17.79
CA HIS A 43 10.73 -1.11 -16.38
C HIS A 43 11.08 0.37 -16.29
N THR A 44 10.07 1.19 -16.56
CA THR A 44 10.06 2.64 -16.43
C THR A 44 9.21 2.97 -15.22
N MET A 45 9.63 3.94 -14.41
CA MET A 45 8.75 4.57 -13.44
C MET A 45 7.54 5.09 -14.20
N ARG A 46 6.43 4.37 -14.08
CA ARG A 46 5.21 4.64 -14.84
C ARG A 46 4.08 5.00 -13.88
N PRO A 47 3.12 5.83 -14.33
CA PRO A 47 1.87 5.94 -13.62
C PRO A 47 1.16 4.57 -13.59
N LEU A 48 0.39 4.33 -12.53
CA LEU A 48 -0.45 3.13 -12.43
C LEU A 48 -1.55 3.19 -13.50
N THR A 49 -1.93 2.04 -14.03
CA THR A 49 -3.13 1.94 -14.87
C THR A 49 -4.40 2.03 -14.02
N GLU A 50 -5.55 2.20 -14.68
CA GLU A 50 -6.85 2.25 -13.99
C GLU A 50 -7.19 0.96 -13.25
N GLU A 51 -6.74 -0.20 -13.76
CA GLU A 51 -6.95 -1.50 -13.12
C GLU A 51 -6.05 -1.68 -11.90
N GLU A 52 -4.77 -1.33 -12.02
CA GLU A 52 -3.78 -1.40 -10.95
C GLU A 52 -4.13 -0.47 -9.80
N SER A 53 -4.54 0.76 -10.13
CA SER A 53 -4.97 1.73 -9.12
C SER A 53 -6.20 1.25 -8.36
N LYS A 54 -7.22 0.70 -9.04
CA LYS A 54 -8.38 0.09 -8.38
C LYS A 54 -7.95 -1.03 -7.42
N ALA A 55 -7.02 -1.90 -7.81
CA ALA A 55 -6.53 -2.98 -6.96
C ALA A 55 -5.82 -2.45 -5.69
N VAL A 56 -4.96 -1.44 -5.83
CA VAL A 56 -4.27 -0.79 -4.69
C VAL A 56 -5.27 -0.10 -3.77
N PHE A 57 -6.15 0.73 -4.31
CA PHE A 57 -7.13 1.47 -3.52
C PHE A 57 -8.15 0.55 -2.84
N THR A 58 -8.55 -0.54 -3.48
CA THR A 58 -9.43 -1.55 -2.84
C THR A 58 -8.73 -2.16 -1.62
N LYS A 59 -7.43 -2.50 -1.73
CA LYS A 59 -6.69 -3.06 -0.61
C LYS A 59 -6.47 -2.05 0.52
N LEU A 60 -6.19 -0.79 0.19
CA LEU A 60 -6.03 0.28 1.18
C LEU A 60 -7.36 0.69 1.84
N ALA A 61 -8.46 0.68 1.08
CA ALA A 61 -9.80 0.95 1.59
C ALA A 61 -10.20 -0.05 2.67
N ASN A 62 -9.71 -1.29 2.61
CA ASN A 62 -9.96 -2.29 3.65
C ASN A 62 -9.31 -1.94 5.01
N TYR A 63 -8.31 -1.07 5.08
CA TYR A 63 -7.68 -0.66 6.35
C TYR A 63 -8.10 0.75 6.78
N ILE A 64 -8.14 1.69 5.82
CA ILE A 64 -8.34 3.13 6.06
C ILE A 64 -9.81 3.54 5.87
N GLY A 65 -10.54 2.87 4.97
CA GLY A 65 -11.89 3.26 4.57
C GLY A 65 -11.93 4.59 3.81
N LYS A 66 -12.69 5.56 4.33
CA LYS A 66 -12.94 6.86 3.68
C LYS A 66 -11.75 7.84 3.79
N ASN A 67 -10.82 7.59 4.71
CA ASN A 67 -9.71 8.50 5.02
C ASN A 67 -8.57 8.44 3.98
N LEU A 68 -8.76 7.73 2.86
CA LEU A 68 -7.78 7.66 1.76
C LEU A 68 -7.46 9.03 1.15
N ILE A 69 -8.41 9.96 1.22
CA ILE A 69 -8.26 11.32 0.69
C ILE A 69 -7.08 12.04 1.38
N HIS A 70 -6.93 11.85 2.69
CA HIS A 70 -5.83 12.45 3.47
C HIS A 70 -4.45 11.93 3.10
N LEU A 71 -4.38 10.76 2.44
CA LEU A 71 -3.12 10.19 2.00
C LEU A 71 -2.66 10.81 0.67
N ILE A 72 -3.57 11.35 -0.14
CA ILE A 72 -3.24 12.00 -1.42
C ILE A 72 -3.12 13.51 -1.23
N ASP A 73 -4.10 14.10 -0.53
CA ASP A 73 -4.22 15.53 -0.31
C ASP A 73 -3.72 15.90 1.08
N ARG A 74 -2.40 16.05 1.19
CA ARG A 74 -1.74 16.62 2.37
C ARG A 74 -1.56 18.12 2.13
N LYS A 75 -1.75 18.92 3.18
CA LYS A 75 -1.66 20.39 3.11
C LYS A 75 -0.30 20.91 2.64
N ASP A 76 0.76 20.14 2.86
CA ASP A 76 2.13 20.54 2.53
C ASP A 76 2.45 20.29 1.05
N GLU A 77 2.29 19.05 0.60
CA GLU A 77 2.66 18.63 -0.75
C GLU A 77 1.73 17.48 -1.22
N PRO A 78 1.29 17.48 -2.49
CA PRO A 78 0.57 16.35 -3.06
C PRO A 78 1.47 15.12 -3.18
N TYR A 79 0.93 13.96 -2.82
CA TYR A 79 1.60 12.69 -2.98
C TYR A 79 1.01 11.87 -4.14
N CYS A 80 1.86 11.15 -4.85
CA CYS A 80 1.50 10.34 -5.99
C CYS A 80 1.99 8.89 -5.84
N PHE A 81 1.24 7.96 -6.45
CA PHE A 81 1.65 6.57 -6.57
C PHE A 81 2.32 6.32 -7.92
N ARG A 82 3.47 5.67 -7.89
CA ARG A 82 4.23 5.27 -9.10
C ARG A 82 4.56 3.80 -9.03
N LEU A 83 4.58 3.16 -10.20
CA LEU A 83 4.97 1.76 -10.31
C LEU A 83 6.38 1.66 -10.91
N HIS A 84 7.23 0.87 -10.26
CA HIS A 84 8.56 0.54 -10.74
C HIS A 84 8.89 -0.92 -10.38
N LYS A 85 9.32 -1.73 -11.36
CA LYS A 85 9.63 -3.16 -11.19
C LYS A 85 8.53 -3.93 -10.41
N ASP A 86 7.28 -3.72 -10.81
CA ASP A 86 6.06 -4.29 -10.18
C ASP A 86 5.81 -3.90 -8.72
N ARG A 87 6.58 -2.94 -8.18
CA ARG A 87 6.41 -2.37 -6.85
C ARG A 87 5.76 -0.99 -6.94
N VAL A 88 4.87 -0.70 -6.00
CA VAL A 88 4.15 0.57 -5.90
C VAL A 88 4.84 1.42 -4.85
N TYR A 89 5.29 2.59 -5.26
CA TYR A 89 5.94 3.57 -4.43
C TYR A 89 5.00 4.75 -4.18
N TYR A 90 4.99 5.22 -2.95
CA TYR A 90 4.32 6.42 -2.50
C TYR A 90 5.36 7.54 -2.35
N VAL A 91 5.19 8.59 -3.13
CA VAL A 91 6.25 9.58 -3.38
C VAL A 91 5.65 10.98 -3.44
N SER A 92 6.37 11.98 -2.92
CA SER A 92 5.98 13.38 -3.10
C SER A 92 6.25 13.87 -4.52
N GLU A 93 5.49 14.84 -5.02
CA GLU A 93 5.65 15.32 -6.40
C GLU A 93 7.06 15.87 -6.68
N SER A 94 7.68 16.55 -5.72
CA SER A 94 9.06 17.05 -5.81
C SER A 94 10.07 15.93 -5.95
N SER A 95 9.94 14.89 -5.11
CA SER A 95 10.80 13.70 -5.18
C SER A 95 10.62 12.97 -6.52
N MET A 96 9.40 12.94 -7.04
CA MET A 96 9.11 12.39 -8.36
C MET A 96 9.76 13.21 -9.47
N ARG A 97 9.71 14.54 -9.43
CA ARG A 97 10.37 15.40 -10.44
C ARG A 97 11.88 15.22 -10.47
N MET A 98 12.52 15.08 -9.30
CA MET A 98 13.94 14.78 -9.21
C MET A 98 14.28 13.39 -9.73
N SER A 99 13.44 12.39 -9.49
CA SER A 99 13.69 11.02 -9.96
C SER A 99 13.79 10.88 -11.49
N ILE A 100 13.23 11.82 -12.26
CA ILE A 100 13.29 11.83 -13.73
C ILE A 100 14.72 11.96 -14.25
N SER A 101 15.63 12.63 -13.53
CA SER A 101 17.01 12.83 -13.97
C SER A 101 17.88 11.59 -13.85
N VAL A 102 17.43 10.55 -13.14
CA VAL A 102 18.21 9.33 -12.90
C VAL A 102 17.99 8.33 -14.03
N ALA A 103 19.08 7.79 -14.56
CA ALA A 103 19.03 6.77 -15.59
C ALA A 103 18.39 5.46 -15.06
N ARG A 104 17.54 4.83 -15.89
CA ARG A 104 16.78 3.62 -15.56
C ARG A 104 17.59 2.46 -14.94
N PRO A 105 18.78 2.07 -15.44
CA PRO A 105 19.53 0.97 -14.84
C PRO A 105 20.02 1.30 -13.42
N ASN A 106 20.22 2.58 -13.11
CA ASN A 106 20.71 3.05 -11.81
C ASN A 106 19.57 3.34 -10.84
N PHE A 107 18.32 3.27 -11.29
CA PHE A 107 17.16 3.58 -10.48
C PHE A 107 16.68 2.33 -9.72
N VAL A 108 16.77 2.39 -8.39
CA VAL A 108 16.39 1.27 -7.50
C VAL A 108 14.99 1.52 -6.93
N SER A 109 14.84 2.54 -6.09
CA SER A 109 13.60 2.88 -5.39
C SER A 109 13.52 4.39 -5.14
N VAL A 110 12.31 4.88 -4.85
CA VAL A 110 12.07 6.27 -4.43
C VAL A 110 10.91 6.32 -3.45
N GLY A 111 11.03 7.11 -2.39
CA GLY A 111 9.99 7.25 -1.37
C GLY A 111 9.71 5.95 -0.63
N THR A 112 8.45 5.75 -0.26
CA THR A 112 8.04 4.61 0.57
C THR A 112 7.40 3.53 -0.32
N CYS A 113 7.91 2.30 -0.25
CA CYS A 113 7.26 1.17 -0.92
C CYS A 113 5.95 0.84 -0.18
N PHE A 114 4.83 0.75 -0.88
CA PHE A 114 3.56 0.33 -0.27
C PHE A 114 3.30 -1.17 -0.44
N GLY A 115 3.85 -1.77 -1.48
CA GLY A 115 3.48 -3.12 -1.86
C GLY A 115 4.05 -3.52 -3.21
N LYS A 116 3.86 -4.79 -3.54
CA LYS A 116 4.17 -5.34 -4.86
C LYS A 116 2.97 -6.02 -5.49
N PHE A 117 2.90 -5.98 -6.81
CA PHE A 117 1.96 -6.79 -7.56
C PHE A 117 2.49 -8.22 -7.68
N SER A 118 1.61 -9.19 -7.45
CA SER A 118 1.89 -10.57 -7.80
C SER A 118 1.79 -10.76 -9.31
N LYS A 119 2.36 -11.85 -9.83
CA LYS A 119 2.20 -12.23 -11.24
C LYS A 119 0.73 -12.44 -11.64
N SER A 120 -0.13 -12.71 -10.66
CA SER A 120 -1.59 -12.83 -10.83
C SER A 120 -2.33 -11.49 -10.79
N GLY A 121 -1.62 -10.36 -10.68
CA GLY A 121 -2.22 -9.01 -10.62
C GLY A 121 -2.80 -8.63 -9.25
N LYS A 122 -2.58 -9.43 -8.20
CA LYS A 122 -3.05 -9.12 -6.85
C LYS A 122 -2.02 -8.25 -6.13
N PHE A 123 -2.47 -7.18 -5.49
CA PHE A 123 -1.60 -6.29 -4.72
C PHE A 123 -1.35 -6.87 -3.31
N LYS A 124 -0.08 -7.15 -2.98
CA LYS A 124 0.37 -7.51 -1.62
C LYS A 124 0.93 -6.25 -0.96
N LEU A 125 0.36 -5.89 0.19
CA LEU A 125 0.81 -4.76 1.00
C LEU A 125 2.08 -5.16 1.77
N HIS A 126 3.04 -4.25 1.87
CA HIS A 126 4.26 -4.41 2.69
C HIS A 126 4.16 -3.64 4.00
N VAL A 127 4.93 -4.06 5.00
CA VAL A 127 5.01 -3.40 6.31
C VAL A 127 5.53 -1.96 6.22
N THR A 128 6.28 -1.60 5.19
CA THR A 128 6.75 -0.22 4.95
C THR A 128 5.63 0.81 4.81
N ALA A 129 4.41 0.39 4.45
CA ALA A 129 3.25 1.28 4.38
C ALA A 129 2.64 1.60 5.75
N LEU A 130 3.09 0.93 6.82
CA LEU A 130 2.45 0.95 8.13
C LEU A 130 2.38 2.35 8.74
N ASP A 131 3.46 3.12 8.68
CA ASP A 131 3.51 4.46 9.27
C ASP A 131 2.44 5.39 8.68
N HIS A 132 2.18 5.26 7.38
CA HIS A 132 1.17 6.05 6.68
C HIS A 132 -0.25 5.53 6.94
N ILE A 133 -0.43 4.21 7.02
CA ILE A 133 -1.75 3.60 7.17
C ILE A 133 -2.23 3.65 8.63
N ALA A 134 -1.34 3.45 9.60
CA ALA A 134 -1.65 3.39 11.02
C ALA A 134 -2.29 4.68 11.56
N GLN A 135 -1.89 5.83 11.00
CA GLN A 135 -2.44 7.15 11.35
C GLN A 135 -3.94 7.26 11.03
N TYR A 136 -4.36 6.66 9.91
CA TYR A 136 -5.73 6.80 9.38
C TYR A 136 -6.57 5.52 9.50
N ALA A 137 -6.02 4.46 10.09
CA ALA A 137 -6.67 3.17 10.25
C ALA A 137 -7.96 3.28 11.09
N LYS A 138 -9.05 2.75 10.54
CA LYS A 138 -10.36 2.75 11.23
C LYS A 138 -10.42 1.71 12.34
N TYR A 139 -9.94 0.51 12.05
CA TYR A 139 -9.99 -0.63 12.97
C TYR A 139 -8.61 -0.95 13.50
N LYS A 140 -8.50 -0.92 14.82
CA LYS A 140 -7.27 -1.08 15.58
C LYS A 140 -7.42 -2.22 16.58
N VAL A 141 -6.36 -3.02 16.71
CA VAL A 141 -6.27 -4.12 17.68
C VAL A 141 -5.03 -3.92 18.51
N TRP A 142 -5.14 -3.92 19.84
CA TRP A 142 -4.01 -3.81 20.75
C TRP A 142 -3.65 -5.19 21.31
N ILE A 143 -2.38 -5.56 21.23
CA ILE A 143 -1.85 -6.82 21.77
C ILE A 143 -1.21 -6.56 23.14
N LYS A 144 -1.26 -7.56 24.03
CA LYS A 144 -0.51 -7.59 25.29
C LYS A 144 0.95 -7.98 25.04
N SER A 145 1.87 -7.57 25.91
CA SER A 145 3.30 -7.92 25.80
C SER A 145 3.57 -9.43 25.63
N ASN A 146 2.74 -10.29 26.24
CA ASN A 146 2.85 -11.75 26.10
C ASN A 146 2.66 -12.27 24.66
N GLY A 147 2.00 -11.50 23.79
CA GLY A 147 1.70 -11.88 22.41
C GLY A 147 2.52 -11.16 21.35
N GLU A 148 3.45 -10.28 21.74
CA GLU A 148 4.26 -9.49 20.82
C GLU A 148 5.26 -10.35 20.06
N MET A 149 6.05 -11.14 20.80
CA MET A 149 7.07 -12.00 20.20
C MET A 149 6.46 -13.01 19.22
N PRO A 150 5.37 -13.75 19.56
CA PRO A 150 4.70 -14.61 18.59
C PRO A 150 4.28 -13.88 17.31
N PHE A 151 3.73 -12.67 17.43
CA PHE A 151 3.29 -11.88 16.28
C PHE A 151 4.44 -11.44 15.38
N LEU A 152 5.56 -10.98 15.95
CA LEU A 152 6.77 -10.59 15.21
C LEU A 152 7.45 -11.77 14.48
N TYR A 153 7.19 -12.99 14.92
CA TYR A 153 7.62 -14.20 14.22
C TYR A 153 6.62 -14.66 13.15
N GLY A 154 5.59 -13.86 12.83
CA GLY A 154 4.60 -14.13 11.80
C GLY A 154 3.46 -15.07 12.25
N ASN A 155 3.31 -15.34 13.56
CA ASN A 155 2.18 -16.12 14.05
C ASN A 155 0.90 -15.27 14.13
N HIS A 156 -0.24 -15.96 14.11
CA HIS A 156 -1.53 -15.32 14.28
C HIS A 156 -1.79 -14.89 15.73
N VAL A 157 -2.64 -13.88 15.91
CA VAL A 157 -3.00 -13.39 17.25
C VAL A 157 -4.13 -14.23 17.81
N VAL A 158 -3.89 -14.86 18.96
CA VAL A 158 -4.91 -15.59 19.71
C VAL A 158 -5.59 -14.71 20.76
N LYS A 159 -6.76 -15.14 21.22
CA LYS A 159 -7.56 -14.40 22.22
C LYS A 159 -6.84 -14.12 23.52
N ALA A 160 -6.00 -15.03 24.01
CA ALA A 160 -5.21 -14.82 25.22
C ALA A 160 -4.33 -13.56 25.14
N HIS A 161 -3.85 -13.22 23.94
CA HIS A 161 -2.96 -12.10 23.67
C HIS A 161 -3.68 -10.79 23.36
N LEU A 162 -5.01 -10.83 23.19
CA LEU A 162 -5.79 -9.63 22.92
C LEU A 162 -5.82 -8.72 24.16
N GLY A 163 -5.43 -7.46 23.98
CA GLY A 163 -5.60 -6.40 24.97
C GLY A 163 -6.91 -5.66 24.76
N ARG A 164 -7.04 -4.99 23.60
CA ARG A 164 -8.22 -4.22 23.23
C ARG A 164 -8.52 -4.41 21.75
N ILE A 165 -9.79 -4.36 21.37
CA ILE A 165 -10.23 -4.31 19.97
C ILE A 165 -11.15 -3.12 19.79
N THR A 166 -11.09 -2.49 18.61
CA THR A 166 -12.05 -1.45 18.23
C THR A 166 -13.44 -2.06 18.10
N GLU A 167 -14.45 -1.38 18.63
CA GLU A 167 -15.84 -1.83 18.53
C GLU A 167 -16.33 -1.84 17.07
N ASP A 168 -17.40 -2.60 16.80
CA ASP A 168 -18.01 -2.74 15.46
C ASP A 168 -17.04 -3.18 14.34
N THR A 169 -16.00 -3.96 14.67
CA THR A 169 -15.12 -4.57 13.67
C THR A 169 -15.81 -5.83 13.09
N PRO A 170 -16.10 -5.87 11.77
CA PRO A 170 -16.70 -7.05 11.14
C PRO A 170 -15.67 -8.17 10.93
N GLU A 171 -16.16 -9.35 10.51
CA GLU A 171 -15.29 -10.46 10.11
C GLU A 171 -14.53 -10.14 8.81
N HIS A 172 -13.33 -10.69 8.67
CA HIS A 172 -12.49 -10.56 7.47
C HIS A 172 -12.14 -9.12 7.08
N GLN A 173 -12.08 -8.24 8.06
CA GLN A 173 -11.72 -6.84 7.88
C GLN A 173 -10.23 -6.61 8.10
N GLY A 174 -9.63 -5.76 7.28
CA GLY A 174 -8.27 -5.28 7.49
C GLY A 174 -8.15 -4.47 8.78
N VAL A 175 -7.27 -4.90 9.68
CA VAL A 175 -6.98 -4.23 10.95
C VAL A 175 -5.51 -3.88 11.04
N VAL A 176 -5.22 -2.77 11.70
CA VAL A 176 -3.86 -2.45 12.13
C VAL A 176 -3.71 -2.94 13.56
N VAL A 177 -2.68 -3.77 13.73
CA VAL A 177 -2.26 -4.29 15.02
C VAL A 177 -1.34 -3.28 15.64
N PHE A 178 -1.68 -2.82 16.84
CA PHE A 178 -0.91 -1.91 17.65
C PHE A 178 -0.25 -2.68 18.80
N SER A 179 1.05 -2.49 18.92
CA SER A 179 1.86 -3.01 20.01
C SER A 179 3.02 -2.03 20.28
N MET A 180 4.10 -2.45 20.95
CA MET A 180 5.36 -1.70 20.83
C MET A 180 5.86 -1.65 19.38
N ASN A 181 5.59 -2.72 18.62
CA ASN A 181 5.85 -2.80 17.19
C ASN A 181 4.53 -3.07 16.46
N ASP A 182 4.12 -2.14 15.61
CA ASP A 182 2.85 -2.20 14.89
C ASP A 182 2.88 -3.26 13.76
N GLY A 183 1.71 -3.61 13.19
CA GLY A 183 1.63 -4.50 12.03
C GLY A 183 0.27 -4.53 11.35
N PHE A 184 0.15 -5.32 10.29
CA PHE A 184 -1.09 -5.55 9.57
C PHE A 184 -1.68 -6.92 9.88
N GLY A 185 -3.01 -6.95 10.02
CA GLY A 185 -3.76 -8.17 10.19
C GLY A 185 -5.13 -8.12 9.54
N VAL A 186 -5.80 -9.26 9.54
CA VAL A 186 -7.20 -9.40 9.12
C VAL A 186 -7.97 -10.06 10.23
N THR A 187 -9.14 -9.54 10.61
CA THR A 187 -9.98 -10.18 11.61
C THR A 187 -10.46 -11.55 11.13
N ALA A 188 -10.36 -12.54 12.01
CA ALA A 188 -10.95 -13.86 11.82
C ALA A 188 -12.42 -13.88 12.22
N ARG A 189 -12.79 -13.10 13.24
CA ARG A 189 -14.13 -13.07 13.85
C ARG A 189 -14.57 -11.65 14.17
N SER A 190 -15.88 -11.49 14.36
CA SER A 190 -16.48 -10.20 14.69
C SER A 190 -16.15 -9.83 16.13
N THR A 191 -16.26 -8.55 16.50
CA THR A 191 -16.06 -8.10 17.89
C THR A 191 -16.99 -8.81 18.88
N ILE A 192 -18.22 -9.09 18.47
CA ILE A 192 -19.25 -9.74 19.29
C ILE A 192 -18.86 -11.20 19.55
N ASP A 193 -18.44 -11.91 18.50
CA ASP A 193 -18.09 -13.32 18.59
C ASP A 193 -16.75 -13.52 19.30
N THR A 194 -15.82 -12.58 19.14
CA THR A 194 -14.53 -12.58 19.82
C THR A 194 -14.67 -12.70 21.34
N ARG A 195 -15.71 -12.10 21.94
CA ARG A 195 -15.96 -12.17 23.39
C ARG A 195 -16.33 -13.59 23.85
N LYS A 196 -16.94 -14.41 22.99
CA LYS A 196 -17.42 -15.76 23.32
C LYS A 196 -16.40 -16.88 23.01
N LEU A 197 -15.38 -16.59 22.21
CA LEU A 197 -14.38 -17.59 21.79
C LEU A 197 -13.48 -18.11 22.92
N ASP A 198 -12.86 -19.26 22.69
CA ASP A 198 -11.84 -19.81 23.58
C ASP A 198 -10.55 -18.96 23.59
N PRO A 199 -9.76 -18.96 24.68
CA PRO A 199 -8.50 -18.22 24.77
C PRO A 199 -7.46 -18.58 23.69
N THR A 200 -7.54 -19.81 23.16
CA THR A 200 -6.65 -20.33 22.10
C THR A 200 -7.16 -20.02 20.70
N ALA A 201 -8.39 -19.52 20.56
CA ALA A 201 -8.96 -19.20 19.27
C ALA A 201 -8.24 -18.02 18.62
N ILE A 202 -8.10 -18.10 17.29
CA ILE A 202 -7.48 -17.06 16.47
C ILE A 202 -8.47 -15.90 16.30
N ILE A 203 -8.01 -14.69 16.59
CA ILE A 203 -8.79 -13.46 16.40
C ILE A 203 -8.31 -12.69 15.19
N VAL A 204 -6.99 -12.61 14.99
CA VAL A 204 -6.40 -11.84 13.88
C VAL A 204 -5.44 -12.73 13.12
N PHE A 205 -5.70 -12.87 11.83
CA PHE A 205 -4.76 -13.43 10.88
C PHE A 205 -3.65 -12.44 10.63
N HIS A 206 -2.43 -12.89 10.87
CA HIS A 206 -1.22 -12.17 10.51
C HIS A 206 -1.17 -11.91 8.99
N GLN A 207 -0.75 -10.71 8.58
CA GLN A 207 -0.54 -10.37 7.16
C GLN A 207 0.86 -9.84 6.90
N ALA A 208 1.32 -8.89 7.70
CA ALA A 208 2.66 -8.33 7.64
C ALA A 208 3.03 -7.72 9.00
N ASP A 209 4.28 -7.88 9.40
CA ASP A 209 4.80 -7.40 10.68
C ASP A 209 6.19 -6.78 10.50
N VAL A 210 6.63 -6.00 11.49
CA VAL A 210 7.94 -5.32 11.47
C VAL A 210 9.11 -6.31 11.49
N GLY A 211 8.91 -7.53 11.99
CA GLY A 211 9.89 -8.60 11.88
C GLY A 211 10.15 -9.05 10.44
N GLU A 212 9.32 -8.67 9.45
CA GLU A 212 9.63 -8.90 8.02
C GLU A 212 10.90 -8.15 7.58
N TYR A 213 11.26 -7.03 8.20
CA TYR A 213 12.51 -6.32 7.88
C TYR A 213 13.76 -7.17 8.09
N LEU A 214 13.73 -8.10 9.05
CA LEU A 214 14.85 -8.99 9.35
C LEU A 214 14.80 -10.30 8.57
N ARG A 215 13.64 -10.68 8.04
CA ARG A 215 13.40 -11.99 7.42
C ARG A 215 13.41 -11.94 5.89
N ASP A 216 12.90 -10.85 5.32
CA ASP A 216 12.49 -10.77 3.91
C ASP A 216 13.10 -9.55 3.19
N GLU A 217 14.38 -9.25 3.45
CA GLU A 217 15.10 -8.08 2.91
C GLU A 217 15.01 -7.94 1.38
N GLU A 218 15.11 -9.03 0.63
CA GLU A 218 15.05 -9.04 -0.85
C GLU A 218 13.67 -8.63 -1.39
N THR A 219 12.61 -8.86 -0.62
CA THR A 219 11.25 -8.55 -1.06
C THR A 219 10.86 -7.11 -0.75
N LEU A 220 11.56 -6.47 0.20
CA LEU A 220 11.33 -5.10 0.62
C LEU A 220 12.13 -4.08 -0.19
N PHE A 221 13.40 -4.38 -0.54
CA PHE A 221 14.30 -3.49 -1.27
C PHE A 221 14.50 -3.88 -2.75
#